data_AF-A0A392P0C2-F1
#
_entry.id   AF-A0A392P0C2-F1
#
_cell.length_a   1.000
_cell.length_b   1.000
_cell.length_c   1.000
_cell.angle_alpha   90.00
_cell.angle_beta   90.00
_cell.angle_gamma   90.00
#
_symmetry.space_group_name_H-M   'P 1'
#
loop_
_entity.id
_entity.type
_entity.pdbx_description
1 polymer ?
#
loop_
_entity_poly.entity_id
_entity_poly.type
_entity_poly.pdbx_seq_one_letter_code
_entity_poly.pdbx_strand_id
1 'polypeptide(L)'
;MEGSSTSYSSIPVVFSKLPIDTNTQKHFSKNVTIEIPYKKLDLVLEQPVDFESLRANCFDVKKLFQDQGWLGYFDILNGPVYTQLVKDFWKRCDVITQEEADREYNNKVAEDPKNNKGKSRTELGLREFT
;
A
#
# COMPACT_ATOMS: atom_id res chain seq x y z
N MET A 1 -1.84 24.16 45.16
CA MET A 1 -1.21 23.02 44.48
C MET A 1 -2.22 22.52 43.47
N GLU A 2 -1.98 22.85 42.20
CA GLU A 2 -2.87 22.54 41.09
C GLU A 2 -2.86 21.03 40.83
N GLY A 3 -4.05 20.43 40.77
CA GLY A 3 -4.23 19.03 40.42
C GLY A 3 -4.20 18.87 38.91
N SER A 4 -3.08 18.38 38.38
CA SER A 4 -3.01 17.94 36.99
C SER A 4 -3.61 16.54 36.87
N SER A 5 -4.88 16.49 36.45
CA SER A 5 -5.51 15.25 35.99
C SER A 5 -4.94 14.87 34.62
N THR A 6 -3.98 13.94 34.61
CA THR A 6 -3.53 13.30 33.37
C THR A 6 -4.56 12.25 32.96
N SER A 7 -5.45 12.62 32.04
CA SER A 7 -6.37 11.68 31.40
C SER A 7 -5.58 10.78 30.44
N TYR A 8 -5.24 9.58 30.90
CA TYR A 8 -4.76 8.51 30.05
C TYR A 8 -5.94 7.98 29.22
N SER A 9 -5.82 8.09 27.90
CA SER A 9 -6.76 7.45 26.97
C SER A 9 -6.68 5.94 27.14
N SER A 10 -7.59 5.39 27.95
CA SER A 10 -7.75 3.95 28.17
C SER A 10 -8.52 3.33 27.00
N ILE A 11 -8.03 3.50 25.78
CA ILE A 11 -8.55 2.70 24.67
C ILE A 11 -7.77 1.40 24.76
N PRO A 12 -8.38 0.28 25.19
CA PRO A 12 -7.69 -0.99 25.15
C PRO A 12 -7.47 -1.31 23.67
N VAL A 13 -6.20 -1.37 23.27
CA VAL A 13 -5.83 -1.84 21.93
C VAL A 13 -6.05 -3.35 21.91
N VAL A 14 -7.31 -3.76 21.74
CA VAL A 14 -7.69 -5.16 21.56
C VAL A 14 -7.74 -5.43 20.06
N PHE A 15 -6.59 -5.77 19.48
CA PHE A 15 -6.55 -6.48 18.20
C PHE A 15 -6.59 -7.98 18.49
N SER A 16 -7.78 -8.52 18.74
CA SER A 16 -7.99 -9.97 18.92
C SER A 16 -7.89 -10.76 17.60
N LYS A 17 -7.62 -10.08 16.49
CA LYS A 17 -7.36 -10.65 15.17
C LYS A 17 -6.25 -9.85 14.50
N LEU A 18 -5.01 -10.34 14.54
CA LEU A 18 -3.99 -9.85 13.63
C LEU A 18 -4.49 -10.16 12.20
N PRO A 19 -4.62 -9.17 11.30
CA PRO A 19 -5.20 -9.39 9.97
C PRO A 19 -4.27 -10.16 9.01
N ILE A 20 -3.01 -10.36 9.40
CA ILE A 20 -2.00 -11.01 8.57
C ILE A 20 -2.08 -12.51 8.84
N ASP A 21 -2.68 -13.26 7.92
CA ASP A 21 -2.53 -14.71 7.89
C ASP A 21 -1.11 -15.04 7.42
N THR A 22 -0.19 -15.21 8.36
CA THR A 22 1.18 -15.63 8.09
C THR A 22 1.28 -17.08 7.59
N ASN A 23 0.17 -17.82 7.55
CA ASN A 23 0.15 -19.24 7.16
C ASN A 23 -0.20 -19.44 5.68
N THR A 24 -0.60 -18.39 4.95
CA THR A 24 -0.82 -18.53 3.51
C THR A 24 0.53 -18.62 2.78
N GLN A 25 1.01 -19.83 2.50
CA GLN A 25 2.12 -20.09 1.57
C GLN A 25 1.84 -19.62 0.12
N LYS A 26 0.65 -19.07 -0.14
CA LYS A 26 0.28 -18.47 -1.42
C LYS A 26 0.79 -17.03 -1.47
N HIS A 27 2.02 -16.85 -1.89
CA HIS A 27 2.44 -15.57 -2.42
C HIS A 27 1.56 -15.24 -3.63
N PHE A 28 0.76 -14.17 -3.55
CA PHE A 28 0.05 -13.67 -4.72
C PHE A 28 1.09 -13.15 -5.71
N SER A 29 1.29 -13.87 -6.81
CA SER A 29 2.09 -13.40 -7.93
C SER A 29 1.55 -12.06 -8.40
N LYS A 30 2.43 -11.09 -8.67
CA LYS A 30 2.14 -9.69 -9.05
C LYS A 30 1.20 -9.49 -10.26
N ASN A 31 0.75 -10.57 -10.89
CA ASN A 31 -0.05 -10.55 -12.12
C ASN A 31 -1.56 -10.62 -11.86
N VAL A 32 -2.00 -10.57 -10.60
CA VAL A 32 -3.43 -10.51 -10.27
C VAL A 32 -3.79 -9.06 -10.04
N THR A 33 -4.43 -8.42 -11.03
CA THR A 33 -5.18 -7.18 -10.81
C THR A 33 -6.06 -7.39 -9.58
N ILE A 34 -5.93 -6.51 -8.57
CA ILE A 34 -6.64 -6.67 -7.31
C ILE A 34 -8.15 -6.45 -7.57
N GLU A 35 -8.90 -7.54 -7.78
CA GLU A 35 -10.36 -7.50 -7.96
C GLU A 35 -11.12 -7.58 -6.61
N ILE A 36 -10.56 -7.00 -5.55
CA ILE A 36 -11.21 -7.00 -4.24
C ILE A 36 -12.26 -5.88 -4.22
N PRO A 37 -13.54 -6.16 -3.87
CA PRO A 37 -14.54 -5.11 -3.74
C PRO A 37 -14.10 -4.04 -2.75
N TYR A 38 -14.29 -2.76 -3.10
CA TYR A 38 -13.80 -1.63 -2.29
C TYR A 38 -14.17 -1.72 -0.79
N LYS A 39 -15.38 -2.20 -0.48
CA LYS A 39 -15.89 -2.37 0.89
C LYS A 39 -15.17 -3.49 1.69
N LYS A 40 -14.45 -4.37 1.00
CA LYS A 40 -13.67 -5.49 1.55
C LYS A 40 -12.16 -5.24 1.48
N LEU A 41 -11.73 -4.10 0.93
CA LEU A 41 -10.33 -3.70 0.90
C LEU A 41 -9.98 -3.10 2.26
N ASP A 42 -9.38 -3.93 3.11
CA ASP A 42 -8.90 -3.51 4.42
C ASP A 42 -7.40 -3.23 4.37
N LEU A 43 -7.01 -2.08 4.93
CA LEU A 43 -5.61 -1.70 5.07
C LEU A 43 -5.14 -2.09 6.45
N VAL A 44 -4.00 -2.79 6.50
CA VAL A 44 -3.29 -3.05 7.75
C VAL A 44 -2.32 -1.91 7.97
N LEU A 45 -2.45 -1.25 9.11
CA LEU A 45 -1.56 -0.17 9.53
C LEU A 45 -0.56 -0.74 10.53
N GLU A 46 0.72 -0.47 10.31
CA GLU A 46 1.77 -0.79 11.26
C GLU A 46 1.62 0.05 12.53
N GLN A 47 2.09 -0.49 13.66
CA GLN A 47 2.07 0.24 14.93
C GLN A 47 3.16 1.31 14.93
N PRO A 48 2.85 2.55 15.38
CA PRO A 48 3.86 3.58 15.51
C PRO A 48 4.86 3.20 16.61
N VAL A 49 6.10 3.67 16.43
CA VAL A 49 7.16 3.47 17.40
C VAL A 49 6.96 4.44 18.57
N ASP A 50 6.61 3.89 19.74
CA ASP A 50 6.45 4.64 20.98
C ASP A 50 7.63 4.37 21.93
N PHE A 51 8.61 5.26 21.89
CA PHE A 51 9.79 5.19 22.75
C PHE A 51 9.47 5.37 24.25
N GLU A 52 8.38 6.05 24.60
CA GLU A 52 7.99 6.26 26.00
C GLU A 52 7.41 4.97 26.59
N SER A 53 6.57 4.26 25.81
CA SER A 53 6.07 2.93 26.17
C SER A 53 7.21 1.90 26.27
N LEU A 54 8.14 1.90 25.31
CA LEU A 54 9.32 1.03 25.38
C LEU A 54 10.13 1.29 26.66
N ARG A 55 10.39 2.55 26.98
CA ARG A 55 11.11 2.93 28.22
C ARG A 55 10.37 2.49 29.48
N ALA A 56 9.05 2.65 29.52
CA ALA A 56 8.22 2.20 30.65
C ALA A 56 8.26 0.67 30.86
N ASN A 57 8.54 -0.09 29.79
CA ASN A 57 8.74 -1.54 29.83
C ASN A 57 10.22 -1.94 29.93
N CYS A 58 11.07 -1.04 30.44
CA CYS A 58 12.51 -1.24 30.65
C CYS A 58 13.35 -1.38 29.37
N PHE A 59 12.85 -0.94 28.22
CA PHE A 59 13.60 -0.86 26.96
C PHE A 59 13.90 0.60 26.60
N ASP A 60 15.01 1.15 27.13
CA ASP A 60 15.44 2.52 26.80
C ASP A 60 16.43 2.53 25.61
N VAL A 61 15.86 2.52 24.40
CA VAL A 61 16.63 2.47 23.14
C VAL A 61 16.59 3.78 22.35
N LYS A 62 15.86 4.80 22.83
CA LYS A 62 15.66 6.07 22.09
C LYS A 62 16.99 6.74 21.75
N LYS A 63 17.90 6.80 22.72
CA LYS A 63 19.22 7.41 22.55
C LYS A 63 20.05 6.70 21.47
N LEU A 64 19.99 5.37 21.40
CA LEU A 64 20.70 4.58 20.40
C LEU A 64 20.31 4.99 18.97
N PHE A 65 19.00 5.18 18.71
CA PHE A 65 18.51 5.62 17.41
C PHE A 65 18.72 7.11 17.14
N GLN A 66 18.68 7.93 18.20
CA GLN A 66 18.98 9.35 18.11
C GLN A 66 20.43 9.60 17.69
N ASP A 67 21.39 8.89 18.30
CA ASP A 67 22.81 9.03 18.01
C ASP A 67 23.14 8.58 16.56
N GLN A 68 22.30 7.74 15.97
CA GLN A 68 22.38 7.33 14.56
C GLN A 68 21.67 8.31 13.59
N GLY A 69 20.94 9.30 14.11
CA GLY A 69 20.18 10.25 13.30
C GLY A 69 18.85 9.73 12.76
N TRP A 70 18.28 8.66 13.36
CA TRP A 70 17.08 7.98 12.84
C TRP A 70 15.76 8.58 13.31
N LEU A 71 15.77 9.57 14.21
CA LEU A 71 14.51 10.11 14.75
C LEU A 71 13.58 10.65 13.66
N GLY A 72 14.13 11.34 12.65
CA GLY A 72 13.33 11.83 11.52
C GLY A 72 12.68 10.71 10.69
N TYR A 73 13.30 9.53 10.63
CA TYR A 73 12.68 8.36 9.98
C TYR A 73 11.49 7.84 10.80
N PHE A 74 11.60 7.79 12.12
CA PHE A 74 10.48 7.43 12.99
C PHE A 74 9.36 8.47 12.96
N ASP A 75 9.68 9.76 12.80
CA ASP A 75 8.66 10.80 12.59
C ASP A 75 7.85 10.56 11.31
N ILE A 76 8.50 10.10 10.24
CA ILE A 76 7.83 9.71 8.99
C ILE A 76 6.98 8.45 9.19
N LEU A 77 7.52 7.42 9.85
CA LEU A 77 6.79 6.17 10.12
C LEU A 77 5.56 6.39 11.01
N ASN A 78 5.69 7.25 12.01
CA ASN A 78 4.61 7.62 12.93
C ASN A 78 3.67 8.68 12.34
N GLY A 79 3.96 9.16 11.13
CA GLY A 79 3.16 10.15 10.44
C GLY A 79 1.77 9.66 10.06
N PRO A 80 0.89 10.57 9.61
CA PRO A 80 -0.47 10.21 9.23
C PRO A 80 -0.45 9.30 7.99
N VAL A 81 -1.21 8.20 8.06
CA VAL A 81 -1.46 7.35 6.89
C VAL A 81 -2.77 7.75 6.23
N TYR A 82 -2.69 8.17 4.96
CA TYR A 82 -3.85 8.54 4.14
C TYR A 82 -4.55 7.28 3.58
N THR A 83 -5.24 6.55 4.45
CA THR A 83 -5.89 5.28 4.12
C THR A 83 -6.80 5.35 2.90
N GLN A 84 -7.59 6.42 2.78
CA GLN A 84 -8.50 6.62 1.66
C GLN A 84 -7.74 6.77 0.32
N LEU A 85 -6.67 7.57 0.32
CA LEU A 85 -5.81 7.75 -0.85
C LEU A 85 -5.17 6.43 -1.28
N VAL A 86 -4.68 5.64 -0.32
CA VAL A 86 -4.07 4.33 -0.59
C VAL A 86 -5.11 3.37 -1.18
N LYS A 87 -6.34 3.32 -0.64
CA LYS A 87 -7.41 2.48 -1.21
C LYS A 87 -7.79 2.92 -2.62
N ASP A 88 -7.90 4.23 -2.86
CA ASP A 88 -8.24 4.78 -4.17
C ASP A 88 -7.14 4.53 -5.20
N PHE A 89 -5.87 4.63 -4.79
CA PHE A 89 -4.72 4.26 -5.62
C PHE A 89 -4.83 2.80 -6.06
N TRP A 90 -4.92 1.86 -5.11
CA TRP A 90 -4.98 0.43 -5.42
C TRP A 90 -6.16 0.05 -6.31
N LYS A 91 -7.34 0.64 -6.09
CA LYS A 91 -8.52 0.37 -6.92
C LYS A 91 -8.36 0.87 -8.37
N ARG A 92 -7.55 1.90 -8.59
CA ARG A 92 -7.32 2.50 -9.91
C ARG A 92 -6.07 1.94 -10.59
N CYS A 93 -5.32 1.09 -9.91
CA CYS A 93 -4.16 0.43 -10.48
C CYS A 93 -4.62 -0.75 -11.36
N ASP A 94 -4.52 -0.55 -12.66
CA ASP A 94 -4.68 -1.63 -13.64
C ASP A 94 -3.30 -2.20 -13.98
N VAL A 95 -3.15 -3.52 -13.86
CA VAL A 95 -1.99 -4.23 -14.42
C VAL A 95 -2.42 -4.74 -15.79
N ILE A 96 -1.86 -4.15 -16.84
CA ILE A 96 -2.11 -4.62 -18.21
C ILE A 96 -1.17 -5.80 -18.44
N THR A 97 -1.72 -6.94 -18.82
CA THR A 97 -0.93 -8.12 -19.22
C THR A 97 -0.53 -8.06 -20.69
N GLN A 98 0.52 -8.80 -21.08
CA GLN A 98 0.91 -8.90 -22.50
C GLN A 98 -0.27 -9.40 -23.36
N GLU A 99 -1.02 -10.39 -22.88
CA GLU A 99 -2.19 -10.93 -23.57
C GLU A 99 -3.29 -9.88 -23.79
N GLU A 100 -3.55 -9.03 -22.80
CA GLU A 100 -4.48 -7.90 -22.92
C GLU A 100 -3.99 -6.85 -23.89
N ALA A 101 -2.70 -6.51 -23.83
CA ALA A 101 -2.07 -5.58 -24.75
C ALA A 101 -2.16 -6.11 -26.20
N ASP A 102 -1.80 -7.37 -26.44
CA ASP A 102 -1.86 -7.98 -27.76
C ASP A 102 -3.30 -8.06 -28.28
N ARG A 103 -4.27 -8.39 -27.41
CA ARG A 103 -5.68 -8.39 -27.75
C ARG A 103 -6.18 -7.00 -28.13
N GLU A 104 -5.82 -5.97 -27.36
CA GLU A 104 -6.14 -4.56 -27.67
C GLU A 104 -5.55 -4.14 -29.01
N TYR A 105 -4.28 -4.49 -29.28
CA TYR A 105 -3.62 -4.23 -30.56
C TYR A 105 -4.34 -4.91 -31.72
N ASN A 106 -4.62 -6.21 -31.59
CA ASN A 106 -5.29 -6.99 -32.63
C ASN A 106 -6.69 -6.45 -32.94
N ASN A 107 -7.45 -6.04 -31.91
CA ASN A 107 -8.74 -5.39 -32.09
C ASN A 107 -8.61 -4.08 -32.89
N LYS A 108 -7.60 -3.24 -32.57
CA LYS A 108 -7.36 -1.99 -33.28
C LYS A 108 -6.95 -2.20 -34.74
N VAL A 109 -6.15 -3.23 -35.01
CA VAL A 109 -5.81 -3.63 -36.39
C VAL A 109 -7.05 -4.15 -37.14
N ALA A 110 -7.94 -4.88 -36.47
CA ALA A 110 -9.16 -5.41 -37.07
C ALA A 110 -10.21 -4.35 -37.43
N GLU A 111 -10.25 -3.21 -36.71
CA GLU A 111 -11.14 -2.08 -37.02
C GLU A 111 -10.87 -1.47 -38.41
N ASP A 112 -9.61 -1.38 -38.82
CA ASP A 112 -9.22 -0.94 -40.16
C ASP A 112 -7.96 -1.67 -40.65
N PRO A 113 -8.11 -2.88 -41.20
CA PRO A 113 -6.98 -3.72 -41.59
C PRO A 113 -6.11 -3.12 -42.71
N LYS A 114 -6.66 -2.18 -43.50
CA LYS A 114 -5.92 -1.56 -44.60
C LYS A 114 -4.97 -0.49 -44.10
N ASN A 115 -5.41 0.31 -43.13
CA ASN A 115 -4.63 1.44 -42.62
C ASN A 115 -3.86 1.13 -41.33
N ASN A 116 -4.25 0.10 -40.57
CA ASN A 116 -3.67 -0.17 -39.25
C ASN A 116 -2.65 -1.31 -39.25
N LYS A 117 -2.61 -2.14 -40.29
CA LYS A 117 -1.68 -3.27 -40.36
C LYS A 117 -0.23 -2.80 -40.46
N GLY A 118 0.64 -3.34 -39.60
CA GLY A 118 2.08 -3.05 -39.59
C GLY A 118 2.47 -1.79 -38.83
N LYS A 119 1.51 -1.03 -38.31
CA LYS A 119 1.77 0.07 -37.38
C LYS A 119 2.12 -0.46 -36.00
N SER A 120 2.97 0.25 -35.29
CA SER A 120 3.27 0.05 -33.88
C SER A 120 2.10 0.46 -32.98
N ARG A 121 2.13 0.05 -31.70
CA ARG A 121 1.10 0.40 -30.70
C ARG A 121 0.92 1.92 -30.57
N THR A 122 2.01 2.67 -30.49
CA THR A 122 2.01 4.12 -30.38
C THR A 122 1.43 4.81 -31.61
N GLU A 123 1.74 4.31 -32.81
CA GLU A 123 1.13 4.81 -34.07
C GLU A 123 -0.37 4.52 -34.17
N LEU A 124 -0.87 3.51 -33.46
CA LEU A 124 -2.29 3.21 -33.32
C LEU A 124 -2.97 3.99 -32.18
N GLY A 125 -2.23 4.87 -31.48
CA GLY A 125 -2.72 5.63 -30.33
C GLY A 125 -2.88 4.78 -29.06
N LEU A 126 -2.31 3.58 -29.04
CA LEU A 126 -2.31 2.68 -27.88
C LEU A 126 -1.10 2.98 -26.98
N ARG A 127 -1.27 2.72 -25.68
CA ARG A 127 -0.16 2.84 -24.72
C ARG A 127 0.95 1.85 -25.03
N GLU A 128 2.20 2.27 -24.86
CA GLU A 128 3.35 1.36 -24.90
C GLU A 128 3.18 0.27 -23.84
N PHE A 129 3.53 -0.95 -24.22
CA PHE A 129 3.63 -2.07 -23.31
C PHE A 129 5.11 -2.29 -23.02
N THR A 130 5.51 -2.22 -21.74
CA THR A 130 6.91 -2.28 -21.29
C THR A 130 7.11 -3.40 -20.27
#